data_AF-A0A8T1EYN2-F1
#
_entry.id   AF-A0A8T1EYN2-F1
#
_cell.length_a   1.000
_cell.length_b   1.000
_cell.length_c   1.000
_cell.angle_alpha   90.00
_cell.angle_beta   90.00
_cell.angle_gamma   90.00
#
_symmetry.space_group_name_H-M   'P 1'
#
loop_
_entity.id
_entity.type
_entity.pdbx_description
1 polymer ?
#
loop_
_entity_poly.entity_id
_entity_poly.type
_entity_poly.pdbx_seq_one_letter_code
_entity_poly.pdbx_strand_id
1 'polypeptide(L)'
;MPSVSLCNRDDVIHRRAVMITANALTSSNNYAPVCKLQITSDTTFQDGQYNRALRICNANFTNSMEIQIENAASGAVFIGSTTSSALKSGTGNSTKMTLTTDGRLGIGTTSPRAGLEVIGTYT
;
A
#
# COMPACT_ATOMS: atom_id res chain seq x y z
N MET A 1 -17.28 -2.35 -23.01
CA MET A 1 -18.15 -1.60 -22.06
C MET A 1 -17.59 -0.20 -21.91
N PRO A 2 -18.41 0.87 -21.86
CA PRO A 2 -17.88 2.22 -21.68
C PRO A 2 -17.23 2.33 -20.29
N SER A 3 -16.00 2.84 -20.24
CA SER A 3 -15.32 3.17 -18.99
C SER A 3 -15.93 4.45 -18.41
N VAL A 4 -16.32 4.42 -17.14
CA VAL A 4 -16.76 5.61 -16.41
C VAL A 4 -15.50 6.30 -15.86
N SER A 5 -15.14 7.46 -16.42
CA SER A 5 -14.07 8.31 -15.88
C SER A 5 -14.64 9.23 -14.82
N LEU A 6 -14.09 9.15 -13.61
CA LEU A 6 -14.46 10.02 -12.47
C LEU A 6 -13.77 11.39 -12.53
N CYS A 7 -13.00 11.65 -13.59
CA CYS A 7 -12.44 12.94 -13.94
C CYS A 7 -12.89 13.27 -15.35
N ASN A 8 -13.75 14.30 -15.52
CA ASN A 8 -14.08 14.83 -16.84
C ASN A 8 -13.51 16.24 -16.98
N ARG A 9 -13.15 16.62 -18.20
CA ARG A 9 -12.23 17.73 -18.52
C ARG A 9 -12.68 19.14 -18.08
N ASP A 10 -13.94 19.30 -17.65
CA ASP A 10 -14.54 20.59 -17.30
C ASP A 10 -14.90 20.74 -15.80
N ASP A 11 -14.36 19.91 -14.90
CA ASP A 11 -14.76 19.91 -13.49
C ASP A 11 -14.06 21.02 -12.68
N VAL A 12 -14.72 22.18 -12.62
CA VAL A 12 -14.40 23.29 -11.72
C VAL A 12 -14.62 22.84 -10.27
N ILE A 13 -13.50 22.72 -9.53
CA ILE A 13 -13.39 22.65 -8.07
C ILE A 13 -14.56 21.93 -7.38
N HIS A 14 -14.47 20.61 -7.27
CA HIS A 14 -15.25 19.91 -6.26
C HIS A 14 -14.34 19.07 -5.36
N ARG A 15 -14.46 19.28 -4.05
CA ARG A 15 -14.02 18.35 -2.98
C ARG A 15 -14.81 17.03 -3.04
N ARG A 16 -14.85 16.37 -4.21
CA ARG A 16 -15.54 15.10 -4.44
C ARG A 16 -14.63 13.97 -3.96
N ALA A 17 -14.76 13.58 -2.71
CA ALA A 17 -14.27 12.29 -2.26
C ALA A 17 -15.25 11.21 -2.75
N VAL A 18 -14.75 10.20 -3.47
CA VAL A 18 -15.53 9.00 -3.79
C VAL A 18 -15.58 8.16 -2.51
N MET A 19 -16.68 8.26 -1.77
CA MET A 19 -16.90 7.48 -0.55
C MET A 19 -17.44 6.10 -0.94
N ILE A 20 -16.64 5.06 -0.77
CA ILE A 20 -17.10 3.68 -0.99
C ILE A 20 -17.30 3.00 0.38
N THR A 21 -18.56 2.90 0.78
CA THR A 21 -18.98 2.17 1.99
C THR A 21 -19.81 0.99 1.56
N ALA A 22 -19.44 -0.23 1.96
CA ALA A 22 -20.33 -1.39 1.78
C ALA A 22 -20.90 -1.85 3.12
N ASN A 23 -22.15 -2.30 3.12
CA ASN A 23 -22.84 -2.79 4.31
C ASN A 23 -22.62 -4.30 4.52
N ALA A 24 -22.96 -4.83 5.69
CA ALA A 24 -22.59 -6.16 6.20
C ALA A 24 -22.91 -7.35 5.26
N LEU A 25 -22.03 -8.38 5.27
CA LEU A 25 -22.13 -9.63 4.50
C LEU A 25 -23.10 -10.63 5.16
N THR A 26 -23.95 -11.28 4.36
CA THR A 26 -24.58 -12.57 4.70
C THR A 26 -24.24 -13.61 3.62
N SER A 27 -23.54 -14.67 4.05
CA SER A 27 -23.22 -15.97 3.40
C SER A 27 -22.20 -16.06 2.23
N SER A 28 -20.99 -16.50 2.59
CA SER A 28 -20.19 -17.67 2.15
C SER A 28 -19.92 -18.00 0.65
N ASN A 29 -18.63 -17.85 0.28
CA ASN A 29 -17.79 -18.52 -0.74
C ASN A 29 -18.06 -18.32 -2.25
N ASN A 30 -17.13 -17.65 -2.98
CA ASN A 30 -15.98 -18.26 -3.70
C ASN A 30 -15.25 -17.23 -4.60
N TYR A 31 -13.92 -17.10 -4.48
CA TYR A 31 -12.93 -16.47 -5.41
C TYR A 31 -13.35 -15.28 -6.33
N ALA A 32 -14.15 -14.34 -5.84
CA ALA A 32 -14.27 -13.00 -6.42
C ALA A 32 -13.86 -12.01 -5.33
N PRO A 33 -12.95 -11.06 -5.59
CA PRO A 33 -12.54 -10.09 -4.57
C PRO A 33 -13.75 -9.24 -4.17
N VAL A 34 -14.36 -9.56 -3.03
CA VAL A 34 -15.42 -8.78 -2.35
C VAL A 34 -14.83 -7.53 -1.65
N CYS A 35 -13.74 -6.98 -2.20
CA CYS A 35 -13.15 -5.76 -1.69
C CYS A 35 -14.07 -4.58 -2.03
N LYS A 36 -14.35 -3.76 -1.02
CA LYS A 36 -15.12 -2.53 -1.20
C LYS A 36 -14.36 -1.50 -2.06
N LEU A 37 -13.05 -1.66 -2.24
CA LEU A 37 -12.25 -0.95 -3.25
C LEU A 37 -11.05 -1.83 -3.64
N GLN A 38 -11.06 -2.38 -4.86
CA GLN A 38 -9.84 -2.96 -5.46
C GLN A 38 -9.17 -1.90 -6.32
N ILE A 39 -7.85 -1.75 -6.18
CA ILE A 39 -7.05 -1.00 -7.12
C ILE A 39 -5.88 -1.89 -7.54
N THR A 40 -5.76 -2.14 -8.84
CA THR A 40 -4.71 -2.99 -9.44
C THR A 40 -3.78 -2.12 -10.28
N SER A 41 -2.46 -2.27 -10.13
CA SER A 41 -1.47 -1.67 -11.03
C SER A 41 -1.14 -2.57 -12.20
N ASP A 42 -0.82 -1.99 -13.34
CA ASP A 42 -0.09 -2.64 -14.42
C ASP A 42 1.34 -2.08 -14.56
N THR A 43 2.09 -2.57 -15.54
CA THR A 43 3.47 -2.14 -15.83
C THR A 43 3.58 -0.72 -16.40
N THR A 44 2.47 -0.07 -16.73
CA THR A 44 2.46 1.29 -17.29
C THR A 44 2.42 2.37 -16.21
N PHE A 45 2.07 2.01 -14.97
CA PHE A 45 2.04 2.93 -13.83
C PHE A 45 3.29 2.80 -12.94
N GLN A 46 4.45 3.16 -13.51
CA GLN A 46 5.75 3.16 -12.84
C GLN A 46 6.11 4.56 -12.32
N ASP A 47 6.71 4.63 -11.14
CA ASP A 47 7.48 5.80 -10.70
C ASP A 47 8.81 5.30 -10.10
N GLY A 48 9.90 5.53 -10.83
CA GLY A 48 11.12 4.73 -10.68
C GLY A 48 10.89 3.25 -11.04
N GLN A 49 11.48 2.34 -10.28
CA GLN A 49 11.45 0.89 -10.55
C GLN A 49 10.20 0.15 -10.03
N TYR A 50 9.21 0.85 -9.46
CA TYR A 50 8.07 0.21 -8.79
C TYR A 50 6.75 0.52 -9.52
N ASN A 51 5.98 -0.54 -9.81
CA ASN A 51 4.57 -0.43 -10.21
C ASN A 51 3.75 0.05 -9.00
N ARG A 52 2.88 1.05 -9.19
CA ARG A 52 2.02 1.59 -8.13
C ARG A 52 0.57 1.30 -8.41
N ALA A 53 -0.08 0.58 -7.49
CA ALA A 53 -1.53 0.40 -7.56
C ALA A 53 -2.26 1.58 -6.92
N LEU A 54 -1.75 2.06 -5.79
CA LEU A 54 -2.31 3.19 -5.06
C LEU A 54 -1.19 4.17 -4.70
N ARG A 55 -1.40 5.44 -5.04
CA ARG A 55 -0.58 6.56 -4.55
C ARG A 55 -1.46 7.43 -3.67
N ILE A 56 -1.04 7.64 -2.43
CA ILE A 56 -1.65 8.61 -1.51
C ILE A 56 -0.62 9.73 -1.32
N CYS A 57 -0.99 10.97 -1.62
CA CYS A 57 -0.14 12.15 -1.45
C CYS A 57 -0.87 13.23 -0.64
N ASN A 58 -0.11 13.95 0.17
CA ASN A 58 -0.53 15.17 0.86
C ASN A 58 0.20 16.34 0.22
N ALA A 59 -0.53 17.35 -0.23
CA ALA A 59 0.03 18.56 -0.84
C ALA A 59 0.41 19.63 0.20
N ASN A 60 0.09 19.43 1.49
CA ASN A 60 0.36 20.40 2.55
C ASN A 60 1.62 20.02 3.34
N PHE A 61 2.66 20.85 3.23
CA PHE A 61 3.98 20.64 3.82
C PHE A 61 4.07 20.90 5.33
N THR A 62 2.99 21.30 5.97
CA THR A 62 2.99 21.72 7.38
C THR A 62 2.77 20.56 8.36
N ASN A 63 2.14 19.47 7.92
CA ASN A 63 1.84 18.28 8.73
C ASN A 63 2.28 17.00 8.02
N SER A 64 2.76 16.01 8.80
CA SER A 64 3.03 14.66 8.30
C SER A 64 1.76 14.00 7.76
N MET A 65 1.89 13.19 6.71
CA MET A 65 0.79 12.34 6.24
C MET A 65 0.63 11.14 7.19
N GLU A 66 -0.60 10.79 7.54
CA GLU A 66 -0.93 9.54 8.24
C GLU A 66 -1.74 8.64 7.31
N ILE A 67 -1.37 7.36 7.25
CA ILE A 67 -2.17 6.32 6.64
C ILE A 67 -2.61 5.38 7.76
N GLN A 68 -3.88 5.47 8.15
CA GLN A 68 -4.46 4.58 9.16
C GLN A 68 -4.90 3.26 8.51
N ILE A 69 -4.54 2.15 9.14
CA ILE A 69 -5.07 0.82 8.85
C ILE A 69 -5.51 0.25 10.19
N GLU A 70 -6.81 0.07 10.37
CA GLU A 70 -7.38 -0.26 11.67
C GLU A 70 -8.33 -1.45 11.58
N ASN A 71 -8.36 -2.23 12.66
CA ASN A 71 -9.39 -3.22 12.90
C ASN A 71 -10.15 -2.78 14.16
N ALA A 72 -11.45 -2.53 14.04
CA ALA A 72 -12.28 -1.98 15.12
C ALA A 72 -12.59 -2.98 16.26
N ALA A 73 -12.01 -4.19 16.23
CA ALA A 73 -12.21 -5.27 17.19
C ALA A 73 -10.87 -5.96 17.54
N SER A 74 -10.90 -7.03 18.36
CA SER A 74 -9.68 -7.73 18.83
C SER A 74 -9.04 -8.65 17.76
N GLY A 75 -8.51 -8.08 16.68
CA GLY A 75 -7.75 -8.83 15.67
C GLY A 75 -6.60 -8.03 15.09
N ALA A 76 -5.62 -8.72 14.50
CA ALA A 76 -4.44 -8.07 13.95
C ALA A 76 -4.75 -7.27 12.67
N VAL A 77 -4.08 -6.13 12.52
CA VAL A 77 -3.95 -5.43 11.26
C VAL A 77 -2.82 -6.08 10.47
N PHE A 78 -3.04 -6.38 9.18
CA PHE A 78 -2.07 -7.06 8.33
C PHE A 78 -1.55 -6.15 7.21
N ILE A 79 -0.23 -6.02 7.11
CA ILE A 79 0.48 -5.37 6.02
C ILE A 79 1.49 -6.40 5.49
N GLY A 80 1.31 -6.87 4.26
CA GLY A 80 2.14 -7.93 3.70
C GLY A 80 1.80 -8.29 2.27
N SER A 81 2.46 -9.31 1.74
CA SER A 81 2.21 -9.88 0.41
C SER A 81 1.50 -11.23 0.54
N THR A 82 0.66 -11.58 -0.43
CA THR A 82 0.07 -12.92 -0.59
C THR A 82 0.94 -13.86 -1.42
N THR A 83 2.00 -13.34 -2.02
CA THR A 83 3.02 -14.10 -2.78
C THR A 83 4.34 -14.11 -2.02
N SER A 84 5.30 -14.93 -2.47
CA SER A 84 6.67 -14.99 -1.94
C SER A 84 7.49 -13.75 -2.33
N SER A 85 7.05 -12.58 -1.89
CA SER A 85 7.69 -11.29 -2.12
C SER A 85 7.99 -10.61 -0.79
N ALA A 86 9.19 -10.07 -0.66
CA ALA A 86 9.61 -9.34 0.53
C ALA A 86 8.80 -8.04 0.70
N LEU A 87 8.46 -7.70 1.95
CA LEU A 87 7.91 -6.38 2.28
C LEU A 87 9.06 -5.37 2.39
N LYS A 88 8.94 -4.24 1.69
CA LYS A 88 10.00 -3.22 1.62
C LYS A 88 9.45 -1.85 1.98
N SER A 89 10.23 -1.09 2.74
CA SER A 89 9.99 0.33 3.03
C SER A 89 11.24 1.13 2.67
N GLY A 90 11.07 2.39 2.24
CA GLY A 90 12.19 3.17 1.75
C GLY A 90 11.91 4.66 1.55
N THR A 91 13.00 5.42 1.41
CA THR A 91 13.01 6.85 1.10
C THR A 91 13.94 7.12 -0.08
N GLY A 92 13.63 8.16 -0.89
CA GLY A 92 14.44 8.51 -2.06
C GLY A 92 14.56 7.40 -3.09
N ASN A 93 13.47 6.69 -3.37
CA ASN A 93 13.42 5.53 -4.30
C ASN A 93 14.39 4.39 -3.95
N SER A 94 14.83 4.30 -2.69
CA SER A 94 15.76 3.29 -2.21
C SER A 94 15.18 2.55 -1.02
N THR A 95 15.23 1.21 -1.05
CA THR A 95 14.82 0.38 0.09
C THR A 95 15.72 0.65 1.30
N LYS A 96 15.12 0.94 2.45
CA LYS A 96 15.80 1.17 3.73
C LYS A 96 15.51 0.06 4.75
N MET A 97 14.33 -0.56 4.66
CA MET A 97 13.94 -1.71 5.47
C MET A 97 13.39 -2.82 4.59
N THR A 98 13.80 -4.06 4.86
CA THR A 98 13.34 -5.26 4.16
C THR A 98 12.91 -6.32 5.16
N LEU A 99 11.70 -6.85 5.04
CA LEU A 99 11.28 -8.08 5.68
C LEU A 99 11.21 -9.18 4.61
N THR A 100 12.13 -10.15 4.69
CA THR A 100 12.20 -11.24 3.72
C THR A 100 11.05 -12.22 3.88
N THR A 101 10.83 -13.06 2.87
CA THR A 101 9.85 -14.16 2.92
C THR A 101 10.14 -15.17 4.02
N ASP A 102 11.39 -15.28 4.45
CA ASP A 102 11.82 -16.14 5.55
C ASP A 102 11.64 -15.48 6.94
N GLY A 103 11.05 -14.28 6.98
CA GLY A 103 10.80 -13.55 8.23
C GLY A 103 12.02 -12.82 8.80
N ARG A 104 13.08 -12.59 8.01
CA ARG A 104 14.26 -11.84 8.45
C ARG A 104 14.09 -10.35 8.21
N LEU A 105 14.33 -9.53 9.23
CA LEU A 105 14.26 -8.07 9.15
C LEU A 105 15.64 -7.47 8.90
N GLY A 106 15.78 -6.73 7.82
CA GLY A 106 16.98 -5.99 7.44
C GLY A 106 16.74 -4.48 7.50
N ILE A 107 17.64 -3.73 8.14
CA ILE A 107 17.72 -2.25 8.06
C ILE A 107 19.05 -1.90 7.39
N GLY A 108 19.00 -1.09 6.34
CA GLY A 108 20.17 -0.77 5.52
C GLY A 108 20.67 -1.92 4.63
N THR A 109 19.96 -3.05 4.61
CA THR A 109 20.27 -4.23 3.79
C THR A 109 19.01 -4.81 3.16
N THR A 110 19.14 -5.36 1.95
CA THR A 110 18.06 -6.11 1.27
C THR A 110 18.16 -7.61 1.45
N SER A 111 19.28 -8.09 2.01
CA SER A 111 19.60 -9.52 2.11
C SER A 111 20.10 -9.85 3.52
N PRO A 112 19.25 -9.69 4.55
CA PRO A 112 19.62 -10.00 5.92
C PRO A 112 19.96 -11.49 6.07
N ARG A 113 21.10 -11.81 6.68
CA ARG A 113 21.60 -13.15 6.98
C ARG A 113 21.16 -13.63 8.36
N ALA A 114 20.85 -12.72 9.26
CA ALA A 114 20.32 -12.98 10.60
C ALA A 114 18.82 -12.63 10.69
N GLY A 115 18.15 -13.07 11.77
CA GLY A 115 16.75 -12.74 12.02
C GLY A 115 16.48 -11.24 12.08
N LEU A 116 17.43 -10.49 12.63
CA LEU A 116 17.53 -9.04 12.54
C LEU A 116 18.95 -8.67 12.11
N GLU A 117 19.10 -7.94 11.01
CA GLU A 117 20.38 -7.40 10.55
C GLU A 117 20.25 -5.90 10.27
N VAL A 118 21.21 -5.15 10.78
CA VAL A 118 21.18 -3.69 10.74
C VAL A 118 22.56 -3.23 10.25
N ILE A 119 22.63 -2.75 9.00
CA ILE A 119 23.85 -2.21 8.39
C ILE A 119 23.78 -0.68 8.43
N GLY A 120 24.76 -0.05 9.08
CA GLY A 120 24.84 1.41 9.20
C GLY A 120 25.54 1.81 10.49
N THR A 121 25.89 3.10 10.60
CA THR A 121 26.43 3.69 11.83
C THR A 121 25.27 4.28 12.62
N TYR A 122 25.07 3.79 13.83
CA TYR A 122 24.06 4.29 14.77
C TYR A 122 24.82 4.90 15.93
N THR A 123 24.70 6.21 16.10
CA THR A 123 25.30 6.99 17.19
C THR A 123 24.21 7.59 18.03
#